data_AF-A0A0N6ZXB9-F1
#
_entry.id   AF-A0A0N6ZXB9-F1
#
_cell.length_a   1.000
_cell.length_b   1.000
_cell.length_c   1.000
_cell.angle_alpha   90.00
_cell.angle_beta   90.00
_cell.angle_gamma   90.00
#
_symmetry.space_group_name_H-M   'P 1'
#
loop_
_entity.id
_entity.type
_entity.pdbx_description
1 polymer ?
#
loop_
_entity_poly.entity_id
_entity_poly.type
_entity_poly.pdbx_seq_one_letter_code
_entity_poly.pdbx_strand_id
1 'polypeptide(L)'
;MSRFATARWAVVEEQGDGRWRLSIRDEADDELGALGLGVEGPWDPDVEPHVAFVLVQLGLTLRGARPWHEDELSDQRAPVLPLG
;
A
#
# COMPACT_ATOMS: atom_id res chain seq x y z
N MET A 1 12.21 6.42 16.33
CA MET A 1 10.83 5.91 16.22
C MET A 1 10.51 5.82 14.73
N SER A 2 10.04 4.67 14.25
CA SER A 2 9.69 4.49 12.83
C SER A 2 8.59 5.47 12.43
N ARG A 3 8.69 6.11 11.26
CA ARG A 3 7.67 7.05 10.74
C ARG A 3 6.29 6.39 10.60
N PHE A 4 6.26 5.06 10.51
CA PHE A 4 5.07 4.26 10.27
C PHE A 4 4.58 3.50 11.50
N ALA A 5 4.97 3.91 12.71
CA ALA A 5 4.56 3.24 13.95
C ALA A 5 3.03 3.21 14.16
N THR A 6 2.28 4.11 13.53
CA THR A 6 0.81 4.20 13.61
C THR A 6 0.10 3.70 12.35
N ALA A 7 0.84 3.12 11.39
CA ALA A 7 0.26 2.69 10.11
C ALA A 7 -0.84 1.64 10.30
N ARG A 8 -1.96 1.83 9.59
CA ARG A 8 -3.11 0.94 9.56
C ARG A 8 -3.48 0.50 8.16
N TRP A 9 -3.28 1.35 7.17
CA TRP A 9 -3.71 1.09 5.80
C TRP A 9 -2.58 1.33 4.81
N ALA A 10 -2.47 0.44 3.83
CA ALA A 10 -1.81 0.70 2.57
C ALA A 10 -2.90 0.94 1.52
N VAL A 11 -2.76 2.03 0.77
CA VAL A 11 -3.65 2.40 -0.34
C VAL A 11 -2.81 2.54 -1.59
N VAL A 12 -3.19 1.91 -2.68
CA VAL A 12 -2.49 1.92 -3.95
C VAL A 12 -3.42 2.45 -5.04
N GLU A 13 -3.03 3.57 -5.60
CA GLU A 13 -3.84 4.40 -6.50
C GLU A 13 -3.24 4.35 -7.91
N GLU A 14 -4.05 4.07 -8.94
CA GLU A 14 -3.60 4.16 -10.33
C GLU A 14 -3.49 5.63 -10.75
N GLN A 15 -2.32 6.04 -11.23
CA GLN A 15 -2.03 7.42 -11.64
C GLN A 15 -2.19 7.63 -13.16
N GLY A 16 -2.65 6.60 -13.88
CA GLY A 16 -2.71 6.56 -15.35
C GLY A 16 -1.44 6.04 -15.99
N ASP A 17 -1.56 5.60 -17.25
CA ASP A 17 -0.50 4.94 -18.02
C ASP A 17 0.07 3.69 -17.34
N GLY A 18 -0.74 3.01 -16.52
CA GLY A 18 -0.32 1.86 -15.73
C GLY A 18 0.68 2.19 -14.61
N ARG A 19 0.86 3.46 -14.23
CA ARG A 19 1.73 3.85 -13.11
C ARG A 19 0.93 3.89 -11.80
N TRP A 20 1.62 3.60 -10.71
CA TRP A 20 0.97 3.42 -9.41
C TRP A 20 1.65 4.20 -8.29
N ARG A 21 0.84 4.70 -7.35
CA ARG A 21 1.27 5.36 -6.12
C ARG A 21 0.84 4.53 -4.93
N LEU A 22 1.76 4.29 -3.99
CA LEU A 22 1.47 3.70 -2.68
C LEU A 22 1.47 4.79 -1.61
N SER A 23 0.39 4.86 -0.84
CA SER A 23 0.19 5.77 0.28
C SER A 23 -0.02 4.93 1.56
N ILE A 24 0.70 5.25 2.64
CA ILE A 24 0.53 4.63 3.95
C ILE A 24 -0.26 5.58 4.84
N ARG A 25 -1.32 5.07 5.45
CA ARG A 25 -2.24 5.87 6.27
C ARG A 25 -2.42 5.29 7.67
N ASP A 26 -2.74 6.15 8.62
CA ASP A 26 -3.08 5.74 10.00
C ASP A 26 -4.56 5.35 10.15
N GLU A 27 -5.03 5.19 11.39
CA GLU A 27 -6.42 4.80 11.67
C GLU A 27 -7.45 5.85 11.25
N ALA A 28 -7.08 7.13 11.25
CA ALA A 28 -7.94 8.25 10.86
C ALA A 28 -7.90 8.52 9.35
N ASP A 29 -7.25 7.65 8.57
CA ASP A 29 -6.94 7.84 7.14
C ASP A 29 -5.97 9.00 6.85
N ASP A 30 -5.25 9.50 7.85
CA ASP A 30 -4.22 10.52 7.63
C ASP A 30 -3.00 9.91 6.95
N GLU A 31 -2.49 10.57 5.90
CA GLU A 31 -1.30 10.12 5.17
C GLU A 31 -0.04 10.27 6.04
N LEU A 32 0.61 9.14 6.33
CA LEU A 32 1.91 9.08 7.00
C LEU A 32 3.07 9.19 6.01
N GLY A 33 2.83 8.84 4.75
CA GLY A 33 3.74 9.09 3.63
C GLY A 33 3.35 8.31 2.37
N ALA A 34 3.83 8.78 1.24
CA ALA A 34 3.57 8.17 -0.07
C ALA A 34 4.85 8.01 -0.92
N LEU A 35 4.77 7.11 -1.90
CA LEU A 35 5.81 6.86 -2.88
C LEU A 35 5.22 6.35 -4.20
N GLY A 36 5.86 6.71 -5.32
CA GLY A 36 5.62 6.02 -6.59
C GLY A 36 6.24 4.63 -6.57
N LEU A 37 5.55 3.65 -7.14
CA LEU A 37 6.00 2.25 -7.12
C LEU A 37 7.02 1.92 -8.21
N GLY A 38 7.17 2.76 -9.24
CA GLY A 38 8.16 2.52 -10.31
C GLY A 38 7.96 1.20 -11.08
N VAL A 39 6.78 0.60 -10.97
CA VAL A 39 6.30 -0.53 -11.75
C VAL A 39 5.13 -0.05 -12.61
N GLU A 40 5.06 -0.59 -13.82
CA GLU A 40 3.98 -0.33 -14.77
C GLU A 40 3.27 -1.64 -15.12
N GLY A 41 1.95 -1.62 -15.23
CA GLY A 41 1.16 -2.80 -15.60
C GLY A 41 -0.13 -2.98 -14.81
N PRO A 42 -0.85 -4.09 -15.02
CA PRO A 42 -2.02 -4.47 -14.23
C PRO A 42 -1.70 -4.67 -12.74
N TRP A 43 -2.71 -4.46 -11.89
CA TRP A 43 -2.62 -4.67 -10.44
C TRP A 43 -2.02 -6.05 -10.07
N ASP A 44 -2.62 -7.13 -10.57
CA ASP A 44 -2.11 -8.50 -10.48
C ASP A 44 -1.87 -8.98 -11.93
N PRO A 45 -0.65 -9.43 -12.31
CA PRO A 45 0.43 -9.91 -11.43
C PRO A 45 1.59 -8.95 -11.17
N ASP A 46 1.56 -7.73 -11.69
CA ASP A 46 2.78 -6.90 -11.71
C ASP A 46 2.94 -6.03 -10.45
N VAL A 47 1.86 -5.39 -10.00
CA VAL A 47 1.92 -4.35 -8.96
C VAL A 47 1.79 -4.93 -7.56
N GLU A 48 0.84 -5.85 -7.32
CA GLU A 48 0.57 -6.43 -6.01
C GLU A 48 1.81 -7.07 -5.38
N PRO A 49 2.59 -7.93 -6.09
CA PRO A 49 3.81 -8.50 -5.53
C PRO A 49 4.89 -7.43 -5.24
N HIS A 50 4.96 -6.39 -6.07
CA HIS A 50 5.90 -5.29 -5.86
C HIS A 50 5.54 -4.47 -4.61
N VAL A 51 4.26 -4.16 -4.40
CA VAL A 51 3.77 -3.48 -3.19
C VAL A 51 4.09 -4.29 -1.94
N ALA A 52 3.84 -5.60 -1.96
CA ALA A 52 4.16 -6.47 -0.83
C ALA A 52 5.65 -6.40 -0.45
N PHE A 53 6.54 -6.42 -1.45
CA PHE A 53 7.98 -6.23 -1.23
C PHE A 53 8.31 -4.87 -0.60
N VAL A 54 7.74 -3.79 -1.16
CA VAL A 54 7.94 -2.42 -0.67
C VAL A 54 7.48 -2.25 0.78
N LEU A 55 6.30 -2.79 1.14
CA LEU A 55 5.79 -2.73 2.51
C LEU A 55 6.76 -3.35 3.52
N VAL A 56 7.37 -4.50 3.20
CA VAL A 56 8.38 -5.13 4.06
C VAL A 56 9.59 -4.22 4.26
N GLN A 57 10.06 -3.53 3.21
CA GLN A 57 11.17 -2.56 3.32
C GLN A 57 10.81 -1.35 4.20
N LEU A 58 9.53 -1.00 4.27
CA LEU A 58 9.02 0.06 5.15
C LEU A 58 8.78 -0.42 6.59
N GLY A 59 9.08 -1.69 6.89
CA GLY A 59 8.80 -2.28 8.21
C GLY A 59 7.30 -2.49 8.43
N LEU A 60 6.56 -2.86 7.38
CA LEU A 60 5.13 -3.13 7.42
C LEU A 60 4.84 -4.53 6.91
N THR A 61 3.79 -5.16 7.46
CA THR A 61 3.24 -6.43 6.96
C THR A 61 1.76 -6.29 6.69
N LEU A 62 1.27 -6.96 5.63
CA LEU A 62 -0.15 -7.08 5.35
C LEU A 62 -0.84 -7.96 6.40
N ARG A 63 -2.12 -7.71 6.64
CA ARG A 63 -2.96 -8.48 7.56
C ARG A 63 -4.03 -9.29 6.80
N GLY A 64 -3.95 -10.62 6.89
CA GLY A 64 -4.90 -11.54 6.28
C GLY A 64 -4.36 -12.24 5.03
N ALA A 65 -5.07 -13.28 4.56
CA ALA A 65 -4.62 -14.12 3.43
C ALA A 65 -4.91 -13.52 2.05
N ARG A 66 -5.92 -12.64 1.94
CA ARG A 66 -6.25 -11.84 0.76
C ARG A 66 -6.57 -10.42 1.25
N PRO A 67 -5.54 -9.62 1.52
CA PRO A 67 -5.69 -8.39 2.28
C PRO A 67 -6.23 -7.23 1.41
N TRP A 68 -6.04 -7.32 0.09
CA TRP A 68 -6.42 -6.28 -0.87
C TRP A 68 -7.89 -6.34 -1.23
N HIS A 69 -8.50 -5.16 -1.29
CA HIS A 69 -9.85 -4.92 -1.78
C HIS A 69 -9.88 -3.57 -2.51
N GLU A 70 -10.67 -3.50 -3.57
CA GLU A 70 -10.98 -2.24 -4.24
C GLU A 70 -11.97 -1.43 -3.39
N ASP A 71 -11.71 -0.14 -3.27
CA ASP A 71 -12.66 0.80 -2.66
C ASP A 71 -13.57 1.49 -3.71
N GLU A 72 -14.37 2.45 -3.26
CA GLU A 72 -15.33 3.17 -4.12
C GLU A 72 -14.66 3.99 -5.24
N LEU A 73 -13.36 4.28 -5.13
CA LEU A 73 -12.56 4.99 -6.12
C LEU A 73 -11.74 4.05 -7.00
N SER A 74 -11.94 2.74 -6.86
CA SER A 74 -11.14 1.69 -7.50
C SER A 74 -9.68 1.66 -7.03
N ASP A 75 -9.37 2.28 -5.89
CA ASP A 75 -8.05 2.16 -5.28
C ASP A 75 -7.93 0.82 -4.55
N GLN A 76 -6.74 0.25 -4.58
CA GLN A 76 -6.45 -1.01 -3.90
C GLN A 76 -6.07 -0.71 -2.45
N ARG A 77 -6.84 -1.22 -1.50
CA ARG A 77 -6.65 -0.97 -0.07
C ARG A 77 -6.38 -2.25 0.69
N ALA A 78 -5.46 -2.21 1.63
CA ALA A 78 -5.17 -3.34 2.51
C ALA A 78 -4.81 -2.92 3.95
N PRO A 79 -5.23 -3.69 4.96
CA PRO A 79 -4.78 -3.47 6.33
C PRO A 79 -3.31 -3.89 6.50
N VAL A 80 -2.54 -3.06 7.20
CA VAL A 80 -1.13 -3.29 7.53
C VAL A 80 -0.86 -3.21 9.03
N LEU A 81 0.27 -3.76 9.45
CA LEU A 81 0.81 -3.66 10.81
C LEU A 81 2.29 -3.30 10.76
N PRO A 82 2.78 -2.44 11.67
CA PRO A 82 4.21 -2.24 11.87
C PRO A 82 4.91 -3.52 12.31
N LEU A 83 6.01 -3.84 11.65
CA LEU A 83 7.03 -4.77 12.12
C LEU A 83 7.84 -4.00 13.18
N GLY A 84 7.78 -4.47 14.43
CA GLY A 84 8.27 -3.77 15.63
C GLY A 84 9.71 -3.28 15.57
#